data_AF-A0A832PWD7-F1
#
_entry.id   AF-A0A832PWD7-F1
#
_cell.length_a   1.000
_cell.length_b   1.000
_cell.length_c   1.000
_cell.angle_alpha   90.00
_cell.angle_beta   90.00
_cell.angle_gamma   90.00
#
_symmetry.space_group_name_H-M   'P 1'
#
loop_
_entity.id
_entity.type
_entity.pdbx_description
1 polymer ?
#
loop_
_entity_poly.entity_id
_entity_poly.type
_entity_poly.pdbx_seq_one_letter_code
_entity_poly.pdbx_strand_id
1 'polypeptide(L)'
;MTKKPGGPSACIGDVTGNVTTDTLRVKVRASISVDPTTHKFVISTIGGTTVEFLPELNIHIDVIGANLLIGPLQGTIERIVRDQVQKLLTEKINELDDKINEKLEEPIDLALDDLLPGMNNILLQITIIPEIVDVKKEGVNAELSMAITSPKVVDRTILGSMGRAGCLSGKPEVFEMNVTNPEKIQAAVFEDVLNEFLFAFWNNAGLEFNLTEAGLAEKGIKLSDYGVTDFTLTTYALIPPVITSCNPQNNLKIQIGDLYMELDANIIGRPTDVDFFLFLELDAELSVVDDPKKGRAISIKVNQPTLKDMDIVSINREEWGEQDFKEFLLDGLLNIAFEQLKDPFVVAIPRINLKDVAGEPEEGEPQINLPNKDLVIFPESLEQVLGFTYIQADLKVQDPVPK
;
A
#
# COMPACT_ATOMS: atom_id res chain seq x y z
N MET A 1 -19.16 -60.05 -58.52
CA MET A 1 -18.03 -59.28 -59.07
C MET A 1 -18.47 -57.82 -59.18
N THR A 2 -18.39 -57.03 -58.09
CA THR A 2 -17.28 -56.12 -57.73
C THR A 2 -16.92 -55.06 -58.78
N LYS A 3 -17.43 -53.84 -58.59
CA LYS A 3 -16.66 -52.60 -58.77
C LYS A 3 -17.08 -51.59 -57.68
N LYS A 4 -16.12 -51.28 -56.80
CA LYS A 4 -16.16 -50.23 -55.78
C LYS A 4 -16.32 -48.85 -56.43
N PRO A 5 -17.04 -47.89 -55.81
CA PRO A 5 -16.66 -46.50 -55.83
C PRO A 5 -15.84 -46.24 -54.56
N GLY A 6 -14.52 -46.39 -54.68
CA GLY A 6 -13.56 -45.91 -53.69
C GLY A 6 -12.76 -44.78 -54.32
N GLY A 7 -13.12 -43.56 -53.97
CA GLY A 7 -12.32 -42.35 -54.16
C GLY A 7 -12.63 -41.46 -52.96
N PRO A 8 -11.63 -40.90 -52.27
CA PRO A 8 -11.86 -40.16 -51.05
C PRO A 8 -12.72 -38.95 -51.39
N SER A 9 -13.86 -38.78 -50.70
CA SER A 9 -14.38 -37.44 -50.48
C SER A 9 -13.21 -36.67 -49.91
N ALA A 10 -12.73 -35.64 -50.62
CA ALA A 10 -11.76 -34.72 -50.08
C ALA A 10 -12.39 -34.15 -48.80
N CYS A 11 -12.04 -34.73 -47.65
CA CYS A 11 -12.13 -34.03 -46.39
C CYS A 11 -11.36 -32.75 -46.67
N ILE A 12 -12.08 -31.63 -46.62
CA ILE A 12 -11.46 -30.32 -46.59
C ILE A 12 -10.42 -30.44 -45.47
N GLY A 13 -9.13 -30.36 -45.82
CA GLY A 13 -8.06 -30.41 -44.83
C GLY A 13 -8.28 -29.30 -43.80
N ASP A 14 -7.59 -29.39 -42.66
CA ASP A 14 -7.72 -28.41 -41.57
C ASP A 14 -7.76 -26.99 -42.13
N VAL A 15 -8.92 -26.34 -41.96
CA VAL A 15 -9.19 -25.01 -42.49
C VAL A 15 -8.71 -24.02 -41.45
N THR A 16 -7.60 -23.35 -41.74
CA THR A 16 -7.11 -22.24 -40.92
C THR A 16 -7.69 -20.93 -41.43
N GLY A 17 -8.05 -20.05 -40.49
CA GLY A 17 -8.60 -18.74 -40.79
C GLY A 17 -8.52 -17.85 -39.56
N ASN A 18 -8.54 -16.54 -39.78
CA ASN A 18 -8.47 -15.54 -38.74
C ASN A 18 -9.79 -14.78 -38.68
N VAL A 19 -10.30 -14.55 -37.47
CA VAL A 19 -11.46 -13.70 -37.23
C VAL A 19 -11.00 -12.49 -36.44
N THR A 20 -11.28 -11.28 -36.96
CA THR A 20 -10.90 -10.02 -36.32
C THR A 20 -12.10 -9.11 -36.13
N THR A 21 -12.09 -8.30 -35.08
CA THR A 21 -13.04 -7.19 -34.88
C THR A 21 -12.28 -6.00 -34.32
N ASP A 22 -12.69 -4.79 -34.71
CA ASP A 22 -12.00 -3.56 -34.30
C ASP A 22 -12.49 -3.04 -32.95
N THR A 23 -13.76 -3.28 -32.59
CA THR A 23 -14.29 -2.91 -31.27
C THR A 23 -15.15 -4.02 -30.68
N LEU A 24 -14.85 -4.36 -29.44
CA LEU A 24 -15.66 -5.23 -28.61
C LEU A 24 -16.37 -4.38 -27.56
N ARG A 25 -17.71 -4.38 -27.57
CA ARG A 25 -18.50 -3.82 -26.47
C ARG A 25 -18.92 -4.96 -25.55
N VAL A 26 -18.37 -4.94 -24.34
CA VAL A 26 -18.72 -5.87 -23.27
C VAL A 26 -19.61 -5.17 -22.27
N LYS A 27 -20.73 -5.80 -21.91
CA LYS A 27 -21.61 -5.35 -20.83
C LYS A 27 -21.68 -6.42 -19.76
N VAL A 28 -21.17 -6.09 -18.58
CA VAL A 28 -21.21 -6.93 -17.40
C VAL A 28 -22.17 -6.32 -16.40
N ARG A 29 -22.98 -7.15 -15.76
CA ARG A 29 -23.61 -6.80 -14.49
C ARG A 29 -23.06 -7.75 -13.44
N ALA A 30 -22.43 -7.22 -12.42
CA ALA A 30 -21.91 -8.00 -11.31
C ALA A 30 -22.59 -7.58 -10.01
N SER A 31 -22.81 -8.55 -9.14
CA SER A 31 -23.09 -8.39 -7.72
C SER A 31 -21.76 -8.51 -6.97
N ILE A 32 -21.53 -7.63 -6.01
CA ILE A 32 -20.42 -7.69 -5.09
C ILE A 32 -21.02 -7.54 -3.69
N SER A 33 -20.73 -8.49 -2.82
CA SER A 33 -21.19 -8.48 -1.42
C SER A 33 -20.15 -9.14 -0.51
N VAL A 34 -20.40 -9.11 0.80
CA VAL A 34 -19.60 -9.83 1.80
C VAL A 34 -20.49 -10.88 2.46
N ASP A 35 -20.00 -12.11 2.61
CA ASP A 35 -20.66 -13.12 3.43
C ASP A 35 -20.55 -12.73 4.91
N PRO A 36 -21.66 -12.52 5.63
CA PRO A 36 -21.65 -12.00 7.00
C PRO A 36 -21.13 -13.02 8.04
N THR A 37 -20.95 -14.28 7.67
CA THR A 37 -20.44 -15.33 8.55
C THR A 37 -18.95 -15.56 8.33
N THR A 38 -18.51 -15.60 7.06
CA THR A 38 -17.11 -15.89 6.74
C THR A 38 -16.26 -14.66 6.50
N HIS A 39 -16.88 -13.47 6.38
CA HIS A 39 -16.21 -12.22 6.01
C HIS A 39 -15.37 -12.37 4.74
N LYS A 40 -15.97 -12.99 3.71
CA LYS A 40 -15.35 -13.18 2.39
C LYS A 40 -16.12 -12.39 1.35
N PHE A 41 -15.42 -11.85 0.36
CA PHE A 41 -16.08 -11.28 -0.81
C PHE A 41 -16.85 -12.38 -1.54
N VAL A 42 -18.01 -12.02 -2.07
CA VAL A 42 -18.81 -12.86 -2.95
C VAL A 42 -19.08 -12.04 -4.21
N ILE A 43 -18.53 -12.50 -5.34
CA ILE A 43 -18.60 -11.80 -6.61
C ILE A 43 -19.28 -12.70 -7.62
N SER A 44 -20.36 -12.22 -8.23
CA SER A 44 -21.07 -13.02 -9.24
C SER A 44 -21.69 -12.15 -10.31
N THR A 45 -21.78 -12.68 -11.52
CA THR A 45 -22.46 -12.03 -12.62
C THR A 45 -23.98 -12.18 -12.52
N ILE A 46 -24.73 -11.08 -12.64
CA ILE A 46 -26.19 -11.05 -12.66
C ILE A 46 -26.68 -11.14 -14.11
N GLY A 47 -27.08 -12.33 -14.54
CA GLY A 47 -27.56 -12.58 -15.90
C GLY A 47 -26.45 -12.73 -16.95
N GLY A 48 -25.21 -12.95 -16.51
CA GLY A 48 -24.03 -13.18 -17.35
C GLY A 48 -23.46 -11.93 -18.02
N THR A 49 -22.40 -12.13 -18.80
CA THR A 49 -21.77 -11.11 -19.62
C THR A 49 -22.43 -11.01 -21.00
N THR A 50 -22.68 -9.81 -21.49
CA THR A 50 -23.12 -9.56 -22.88
C THR A 50 -21.97 -9.03 -23.73
N VAL A 51 -21.82 -9.57 -24.94
CA VAL A 51 -20.76 -9.17 -25.88
C VAL A 51 -21.38 -8.77 -27.21
N GLU A 52 -20.99 -7.59 -27.70
CA GLU A 52 -21.37 -7.05 -29.01
C GLU A 52 -20.10 -6.68 -29.79
N PHE A 53 -20.00 -7.11 -31.05
CA PHE A 53 -18.91 -6.74 -31.96
C PHE A 53 -19.33 -5.50 -32.78
N LEU A 54 -18.48 -4.46 -32.82
CA LEU A 54 -18.76 -3.19 -33.48
C LEU A 54 -17.53 -2.72 -34.29
N PRO A 55 -17.51 -2.79 -35.63
CA PRO A 55 -18.48 -3.43 -36.52
C PRO A 55 -18.48 -4.98 -36.41
N GLU A 56 -19.38 -5.63 -37.14
CA GLU A 56 -19.48 -7.10 -37.25
C GLU A 56 -18.11 -7.76 -37.51
N LEU A 57 -17.94 -9.02 -37.06
CA LEU A 57 -16.68 -9.75 -37.19
C LEU A 57 -16.23 -9.87 -38.66
N ASN A 58 -14.98 -9.53 -38.92
CA ASN A 58 -14.31 -9.77 -40.19
C ASN A 58 -13.69 -11.17 -40.18
N ILE A 59 -14.23 -12.08 -40.98
CA ILE A 59 -13.82 -13.48 -41.03
C ILE A 59 -13.00 -13.71 -42.31
N HIS A 60 -11.71 -14.02 -42.15
CA HIS A 60 -10.83 -14.41 -43.23
C HIS A 60 -10.54 -15.92 -43.15
N ILE A 61 -10.78 -16.65 -44.23
CA ILE A 61 -10.51 -18.09 -44.30
C ILE A 61 -9.55 -18.34 -45.47
N ASP A 62 -8.42 -19.00 -45.20
CA ASP A 62 -7.33 -19.24 -46.17
C ASP A 62 -7.63 -20.39 -47.14
N VAL A 63 -8.83 -20.42 -47.75
CA VAL A 63 -9.23 -21.46 -48.72
C VAL A 63 -9.91 -20.86 -49.95
N ILE A 64 -9.44 -21.26 -51.14
CA ILE A 64 -10.01 -20.89 -52.44
C ILE A 64 -11.47 -21.38 -52.51
N GLY A 65 -12.43 -20.44 -52.50
CA GLY A 65 -13.86 -20.72 -52.52
C GLY A 65 -14.59 -20.56 -51.18
N ALA A 66 -13.89 -20.29 -50.07
CA ALA A 66 -14.49 -20.11 -48.75
C ALA A 66 -15.43 -18.90 -48.62
N ASN A 67 -15.28 -17.88 -49.48
CA ASN A 67 -16.19 -16.73 -49.53
C ASN A 67 -17.67 -17.12 -49.74
N LEU A 68 -17.94 -18.29 -50.35
CA LEU A 68 -19.30 -18.79 -50.54
C LEU A 68 -19.90 -19.40 -49.25
N LEU A 69 -19.04 -19.87 -48.34
CA LEU A 69 -19.41 -20.46 -47.04
C LEU A 69 -19.44 -19.41 -45.92
N ILE A 70 -18.70 -18.30 -46.07
CA ILE A 70 -18.66 -17.21 -45.07
C ILE A 70 -20.04 -16.57 -44.90
N GLY A 71 -20.75 -16.22 -45.97
CA GLY A 71 -22.08 -15.59 -45.87
C GLY A 71 -23.09 -16.32 -44.96
N PRO A 72 -23.37 -17.62 -45.17
CA PRO A 72 -24.29 -18.37 -44.31
C PRO A 72 -23.71 -18.74 -42.93
N LEU A 73 -22.39 -18.85 -42.80
CA LEU A 73 -21.75 -19.22 -41.53
C LEU A 73 -21.41 -18.01 -40.66
N GLN A 74 -21.38 -16.79 -41.19
CA GLN A 74 -20.96 -15.59 -40.47
C GLN A 74 -21.76 -15.39 -39.19
N GLY A 75 -23.10 -15.49 -39.26
CA GLY A 75 -23.95 -15.42 -38.05
C GLY A 75 -23.75 -16.60 -37.09
N THR A 76 -23.35 -17.78 -37.58
CA THR A 76 -23.06 -18.95 -36.73
C THR A 76 -21.70 -18.81 -36.04
N ILE A 77 -20.66 -18.41 -36.77
CA ILE A 77 -19.31 -18.15 -36.25
C ILE A 77 -19.37 -17.00 -35.26
N GLU A 78 -20.07 -15.91 -35.60
CA GLU A 78 -20.23 -14.78 -34.68
C GLU A 78 -20.92 -15.19 -33.39
N ARG A 79 -21.99 -15.98 -33.46
CA ARG A 79 -22.64 -16.51 -32.25
C ARG A 79 -21.71 -17.40 -31.44
N ILE A 80 -20.98 -18.32 -32.07
CA ILE A 80 -20.04 -19.22 -31.36
C ILE A 80 -18.94 -18.42 -30.67
N VAL A 81 -18.29 -17.48 -31.38
CA VAL A 81 -17.23 -16.64 -30.82
C VAL A 81 -17.79 -15.76 -29.70
N ARG A 82 -18.98 -15.17 -29.90
CA ARG A 82 -19.67 -14.39 -28.86
C ARG A 82 -19.94 -15.23 -27.61
N ASP A 83 -20.53 -16.41 -27.77
CA ASP A 83 -20.87 -17.31 -26.67
C ASP A 83 -19.62 -17.76 -25.92
N GLN A 84 -18.52 -18.06 -26.62
CA GLN A 84 -17.23 -18.40 -26.02
C GLN A 84 -16.64 -17.23 -25.21
N VAL A 85 -16.61 -16.02 -25.78
CA VAL A 85 -16.10 -14.83 -25.08
C VAL A 85 -16.99 -14.47 -23.89
N GLN A 86 -18.31 -14.54 -24.04
CA GLN A 86 -19.27 -14.32 -22.95
C GLN A 86 -19.06 -15.31 -21.81
N LYS A 87 -18.92 -16.60 -22.14
CA LYS A 87 -18.67 -17.66 -21.18
C LYS A 87 -17.35 -17.43 -20.44
N LEU A 88 -16.26 -17.23 -21.18
CA LEU A 88 -14.94 -16.98 -20.60
C LEU A 88 -14.96 -15.76 -19.66
N LEU A 89 -15.51 -14.62 -20.10
CA LEU A 89 -15.58 -13.42 -19.26
C LEU A 89 -16.45 -13.65 -18.01
N THR A 90 -17.56 -14.38 -18.16
CA THR A 90 -18.45 -14.71 -17.05
C THR A 90 -17.74 -15.59 -16.03
N GLU A 91 -17.03 -16.63 -16.48
CA GLU A 91 -16.25 -17.53 -15.62
C GLU A 91 -15.13 -16.77 -14.91
N LYS A 92 -14.30 -16.01 -15.63
CA LYS A 92 -13.22 -15.23 -15.01
C LYS A 92 -13.70 -14.19 -14.00
N ILE A 93 -14.89 -13.59 -14.19
CA ILE A 93 -15.49 -12.67 -13.21
C ILE A 93 -16.01 -13.42 -11.98
N ASN A 94 -16.65 -14.57 -12.17
CA ASN A 94 -17.16 -15.39 -11.09
C ASN A 94 -16.04 -16.09 -10.29
N GLU A 95 -14.81 -16.15 -10.82
CA GLU A 95 -13.61 -16.62 -10.10
C GLU A 95 -12.88 -15.50 -9.34
N LEU A 96 -13.31 -14.24 -9.45
CA LEU A 96 -12.60 -13.12 -8.83
C LEU A 96 -12.66 -13.18 -7.31
N ASP A 97 -13.78 -13.62 -6.74
CA ASP A 97 -13.90 -13.74 -5.30
C ASP A 97 -12.96 -14.79 -4.74
N ASP A 98 -12.86 -15.98 -5.35
CA ASP A 98 -11.90 -17.01 -4.95
C ASP A 98 -10.46 -16.44 -4.95
N LYS A 99 -10.06 -15.75 -6.02
CA LYS A 99 -8.71 -15.14 -6.13
C LYS A 99 -8.46 -14.03 -5.12
N ILE A 100 -9.45 -13.18 -4.87
CA ILE A 100 -9.35 -12.09 -3.90
C ILE A 100 -9.29 -12.68 -2.49
N ASN A 101 -10.18 -13.61 -2.17
CA ASN A 101 -10.25 -14.23 -0.85
C ASN A 101 -8.98 -15.03 -0.54
N GLU A 102 -8.45 -15.82 -1.50
CA GLU A 102 -7.15 -16.52 -1.33
C GLU A 102 -6.02 -15.53 -1.00
N LYS A 103 -5.98 -14.37 -1.65
CA LYS A 103 -4.98 -13.33 -1.36
C LYS A 103 -5.17 -12.63 -0.02
N LEU A 104 -6.38 -12.66 0.55
CA LEU A 104 -6.71 -12.04 1.84
C LEU A 104 -6.67 -13.05 3.00
N GLU A 105 -6.62 -14.36 2.71
CA GLU A 105 -6.52 -15.42 3.73
C GLU A 105 -5.17 -15.37 4.46
N GLU A 106 -4.09 -15.03 3.74
CA GLU A 106 -2.76 -14.89 4.33
C GLU A 106 -2.46 -13.43 4.65
N PRO A 107 -1.87 -13.13 5.83
CA PRO A 107 -1.38 -11.79 6.13
C PRO A 107 -0.36 -11.33 5.09
N ILE A 108 -0.41 -10.05 4.75
CA ILE A 108 0.58 -9.42 3.89
C ILE A 108 1.80 -9.10 4.75
N ASP A 109 2.90 -9.80 4.49
CA ASP A 109 4.19 -9.53 5.12
C ASP A 109 4.80 -8.24 4.57
N LEU A 110 5.03 -7.27 5.46
CA LEU A 110 5.74 -6.03 5.21
C LEU A 110 7.08 -6.08 5.95
N ALA A 111 8.14 -6.45 5.24
CA ALA A 111 9.51 -6.33 5.72
C ALA A 111 9.98 -4.88 5.57
N LEU A 112 10.42 -4.28 6.67
CA LEU A 112 11.05 -2.97 6.68
C LEU A 112 12.56 -3.16 6.79
N ASP A 113 13.29 -2.62 5.81
CA ASP A 113 14.74 -2.54 5.86
C ASP A 113 15.21 -1.62 7.00
N ASP A 114 16.47 -1.76 7.41
CA ASP A 114 17.11 -0.92 8.41
C ASP A 114 17.05 0.57 8.02
N LEU A 115 16.09 1.29 8.58
CA LEU A 115 15.89 2.73 8.36
C LEU A 115 17.11 3.51 8.86
N LEU A 116 17.60 3.14 10.04
CA LEU A 116 18.83 3.63 10.63
C LEU A 116 19.82 2.47 10.83
N PRO A 117 21.14 2.73 10.75
CA PRO A 117 22.15 1.72 11.05
C PRO A 117 21.96 1.12 12.44
N GLY A 118 22.07 -0.21 12.54
CA GLY A 118 21.97 -0.94 13.80
C GLY A 118 20.55 -1.23 14.28
N MET A 119 19.53 -0.90 13.48
CA MET A 119 18.16 -1.36 13.70
C MET A 119 18.00 -2.85 13.43
N ASN A 120 16.98 -3.45 14.04
CA ASN A 120 16.57 -4.82 13.74
C ASN A 120 15.77 -4.84 12.43
N ASN A 121 15.87 -5.95 11.67
CA ASN A 121 14.94 -6.23 10.58
C ASN A 121 13.53 -6.37 11.14
N ILE A 122 12.61 -5.51 10.72
CA ILE A 122 11.24 -5.51 11.23
C ILE A 122 10.33 -6.23 10.24
N LEU A 123 9.58 -7.20 10.75
CA LEU A 123 8.52 -7.87 10.01
C LEU A 123 7.16 -7.50 10.60
N LEU A 124 6.36 -6.81 9.81
CA LEU A 124 4.97 -6.49 10.13
C LEU A 124 4.05 -7.35 9.28
N GLN A 125 2.89 -7.70 9.83
CA GLN A 125 1.87 -8.50 9.15
C GLN A 125 0.57 -7.72 9.10
N ILE A 126 0.08 -7.47 7.89
CA ILE A 126 -1.16 -6.74 7.65
C ILE A 126 -2.25 -7.75 7.30
N THR A 127 -3.30 -7.80 8.12
CA THR A 127 -4.50 -8.60 7.85
C THR A 127 -5.63 -7.67 7.45
N ILE A 128 -6.34 -8.01 6.38
CA ILE A 128 -7.47 -7.22 5.86
C ILE A 128 -8.67 -8.15 5.75
N ILE A 129 -9.78 -7.75 6.35
CA ILE A 129 -11.04 -8.50 6.38
C ILE A 129 -12.14 -7.60 5.84
N PRO A 130 -12.91 -8.01 4.82
CA PRO A 130 -14.06 -7.25 4.37
C PRO A 130 -15.22 -7.38 5.36
N GLU A 131 -15.86 -6.25 5.67
CA GLU A 131 -17.01 -6.20 6.59
C GLU A 131 -18.30 -6.02 5.83
N ILE A 132 -18.35 -4.96 5.01
CA ILE A 132 -19.55 -4.54 4.30
C ILE A 132 -19.16 -4.15 2.89
N VAL A 133 -19.96 -4.57 1.91
CA VAL A 133 -19.97 -3.96 0.58
C VAL A 133 -21.41 -3.60 0.24
N ASP A 134 -21.63 -2.33 -0.07
CA ASP A 134 -22.92 -1.78 -0.46
C ASP A 134 -22.80 -1.15 -1.85
N VAL A 135 -23.50 -1.73 -2.82
CA VAL A 135 -23.51 -1.27 -4.21
C VAL A 135 -24.77 -0.45 -4.45
N LYS A 136 -24.61 0.86 -4.60
CA LYS A 136 -25.70 1.81 -4.91
C LYS A 136 -25.55 2.38 -6.31
N LYS A 137 -26.51 3.20 -6.74
CA LYS A 137 -26.44 3.87 -8.04
C LYS A 137 -25.30 4.89 -8.10
N GLU A 138 -24.98 5.46 -6.94
CA GLU A 138 -23.98 6.50 -6.75
C GLU A 138 -22.57 5.92 -6.66
N GLY A 139 -22.40 4.61 -6.43
CA GLY A 139 -21.09 3.97 -6.36
C GLY A 139 -21.08 2.70 -5.51
N VAL A 140 -19.88 2.21 -5.23
CA VAL A 140 -19.62 1.08 -4.32
C VAL A 140 -19.00 1.62 -3.05
N ASN A 141 -19.62 1.34 -1.90
CA ASN A 141 -19.01 1.55 -0.60
C ASN A 141 -18.51 0.21 -0.07
N ALA A 142 -17.26 0.16 0.40
CA ALA A 142 -16.67 -1.02 1.00
C ALA A 142 -16.03 -0.64 2.33
N GLU A 143 -16.40 -1.35 3.39
CA GLU A 143 -15.81 -1.23 4.72
C GLU A 143 -14.92 -2.45 4.95
N LEU A 144 -13.68 -2.17 5.36
CA LEU A 144 -12.66 -3.18 5.60
C LEU A 144 -12.11 -2.99 7.02
N SER A 145 -12.02 -4.10 7.76
CA SER A 145 -11.24 -4.16 8.99
C SER A 145 -9.80 -4.45 8.62
N MET A 146 -8.87 -3.69 9.19
CA MET A 146 -7.44 -3.89 9.00
C MET A 146 -6.79 -4.03 10.38
N ALA A 147 -5.88 -4.99 10.50
CA ALA A 147 -5.05 -5.17 11.69
C ALA A 147 -3.57 -5.22 11.28
N ILE A 148 -2.71 -4.52 12.00
CA ILE A 148 -1.26 -4.61 11.82
C ILE A 148 -0.63 -5.25 13.06
N THR A 149 0.05 -6.36 12.85
CA THR A 149 0.62 -7.17 13.93
C THR A 149 2.10 -7.47 13.70
N SER A 150 2.78 -7.91 14.75
CA SER A 150 4.17 -8.36 14.67
C SER A 150 4.47 -9.40 15.76
N PRO A 151 5.50 -10.26 15.55
CA PRO A 151 6.05 -11.05 16.63
C PRO A 151 6.54 -10.14 17.76
N LYS A 152 6.21 -10.48 19.01
CA LYS A 152 6.72 -9.77 20.18
C LYS A 152 8.19 -10.12 20.41
N VAL A 153 9.07 -9.15 20.22
CA VAL A 153 10.51 -9.25 20.49
C VAL A 153 10.88 -8.51 21.77
N VAL A 154 10.18 -7.40 22.05
CA VAL A 154 10.42 -6.59 23.23
C VAL A 154 10.07 -7.37 24.52
N ASP A 155 11.08 -7.70 25.31
CA ASP A 155 10.94 -8.43 26.59
C ASP A 155 10.77 -7.47 27.78
N ARG A 156 9.72 -6.65 27.75
CA ARG A 156 9.38 -5.77 28.89
C ARG A 156 7.89 -5.75 29.20
N THR A 157 7.58 -5.44 30.46
CA THR A 157 6.20 -5.19 30.92
C THR A 157 5.88 -3.72 30.67
N ILE A 158 4.80 -3.46 29.95
CA ILE A 158 4.31 -2.10 29.69
C ILE A 158 3.72 -1.56 30.99
N LEU A 159 4.37 -0.56 31.59
CA LEU A 159 3.98 -0.01 32.90
C LEU A 159 2.96 1.13 32.80
N GLY A 160 2.61 1.56 31.60
CA GLY A 160 1.65 2.63 31.32
C GLY A 160 1.41 2.81 29.83
N SER A 161 0.52 3.73 29.46
CA SER A 161 0.23 4.07 28.07
C SER A 161 0.11 5.59 27.93
N MET A 162 0.57 6.15 26.82
CA MET A 162 0.24 7.54 26.48
C MET A 162 -1.28 7.66 26.24
N GLY A 163 -1.93 8.52 27.02
CA GLY A 163 -3.37 8.76 26.86
C GLY A 163 -3.66 9.62 25.64
N ARG A 164 -4.64 9.23 24.82
CA ARG A 164 -5.18 10.07 23.72
C ARG A 164 -6.05 11.20 24.29
N ALA A 165 -5.42 12.19 24.92
CA ALA A 165 -6.11 13.26 25.63
C ALA A 165 -7.00 14.15 24.73
N GLY A 166 -6.76 14.15 23.41
CA GLY A 166 -7.47 15.02 22.45
C GLY A 166 -8.74 14.46 21.82
N CYS A 167 -8.93 13.13 21.73
CA CYS A 167 -10.07 12.54 20.99
C CYS A 167 -11.30 12.26 21.86
N LEU A 168 -11.21 12.40 23.19
CA LEU A 168 -12.30 12.06 24.11
C LEU A 168 -13.27 13.22 24.35
N SER A 169 -13.62 13.98 23.29
CA SER A 169 -14.54 15.12 23.38
C SER A 169 -16.00 14.71 23.69
N GLY A 170 -16.30 13.40 23.67
CA GLY A 170 -17.61 12.84 23.97
C GLY A 170 -18.68 13.14 22.90
N LYS A 171 -18.28 13.71 21.76
CA LYS A 171 -19.17 13.93 20.61
C LYS A 171 -18.97 12.80 19.60
N PRO A 172 -20.05 12.21 19.05
CA PRO A 172 -19.92 11.28 17.92
C PRO A 172 -19.31 12.05 16.74
N GLU A 173 -18.10 11.67 16.34
CA GLU A 173 -17.49 12.14 15.11
C GLU A 173 -17.95 11.19 14.00
N VAL A 174 -18.99 11.61 13.28
CA VAL A 174 -19.48 10.86 12.12
C VAL A 174 -18.65 11.30 10.92
N PHE A 175 -17.74 10.43 10.48
CA PHE A 175 -17.07 10.58 9.20
C PHE A 175 -17.96 10.04 8.08
N GLU A 176 -18.16 10.83 7.03
CA GLU A 176 -18.88 10.42 5.83
C GLU A 176 -18.02 10.70 4.59
N MET A 177 -17.95 9.71 3.69
CA MET A 177 -17.29 9.88 2.40
C MET A 177 -18.06 10.86 1.51
N ASN A 178 -17.34 11.63 0.69
CA ASN A 178 -17.95 12.56 -0.24
C ASN A 178 -18.45 11.84 -1.51
N VAL A 179 -19.63 11.23 -1.45
CA VAL A 179 -20.21 10.46 -2.57
C VAL A 179 -20.75 11.32 -3.74
N THR A 180 -20.46 12.63 -3.78
CA THR A 180 -21.00 13.51 -4.84
C THR A 180 -20.34 13.32 -6.20
N ASN A 181 -19.13 12.77 -6.25
CA ASN A 181 -18.43 12.47 -7.49
C ASN A 181 -18.20 10.96 -7.66
N PRO A 182 -19.03 10.26 -8.45
CA PRO A 182 -18.96 8.81 -8.63
C PRO A 182 -17.73 8.36 -9.43
N GLU A 183 -16.99 9.27 -10.07
CA GLU A 183 -15.79 8.94 -10.85
C GLU A 183 -14.52 8.87 -9.99
N LYS A 184 -14.58 9.30 -8.73
CA LYS A 184 -13.43 9.34 -7.82
C LYS A 184 -13.41 8.14 -6.89
N ILE A 185 -12.24 7.56 -6.72
CA ILE A 185 -11.95 6.61 -5.65
C ILE A 185 -11.68 7.40 -4.38
N GLN A 186 -12.28 6.96 -3.28
CA GLN A 186 -12.08 7.54 -1.97
C GLN A 186 -11.70 6.44 -0.99
N ALA A 187 -10.70 6.72 -0.16
CA ALA A 187 -10.27 5.82 0.91
C ALA A 187 -10.07 6.64 2.18
N ALA A 188 -10.52 6.11 3.31
CA ALA A 188 -10.33 6.73 4.61
C ALA A 188 -9.81 5.65 5.54
N VAL A 189 -8.64 5.89 6.12
CA VAL A 189 -7.99 4.97 7.03
C VAL A 189 -8.02 5.59 8.42
N PHE A 190 -8.57 4.87 9.39
CA PHE A 190 -8.54 5.30 10.78
C PHE A 190 -7.08 5.43 11.25
N GLU A 191 -6.77 6.48 12.00
CA GLU A 191 -5.47 6.66 12.64
C GLU A 191 -5.11 5.55 13.61
N ASP A 192 -6.10 4.81 14.09
CA ASP A 192 -5.87 3.62 14.91
C ASP A 192 -5.02 2.58 14.14
N VAL A 193 -5.17 2.48 12.81
CA VAL A 193 -4.30 1.64 11.96
C VAL A 193 -2.86 2.14 11.97
N LEU A 194 -2.64 3.47 11.92
CA LEU A 194 -1.30 4.05 12.01
C LEU A 194 -0.69 3.84 13.40
N ASN A 195 -1.51 3.89 14.46
CA ASN A 195 -1.09 3.55 15.81
C ASN A 195 -0.76 2.06 15.97
N GLU A 196 -1.53 1.16 15.36
CA GLU A 196 -1.23 -0.26 15.32
C GLU A 196 0.08 -0.53 14.60
N PHE A 197 0.35 0.18 13.49
CA PHE A 197 1.65 0.12 12.83
C PHE A 197 2.79 0.50 13.78
N LEU A 198 2.69 1.65 14.47
CA LEU A 198 3.71 2.11 15.41
C LEU A 198 3.86 1.15 16.60
N PHE A 199 2.75 0.60 17.09
CA PHE A 199 2.76 -0.39 18.15
C PHE A 199 3.44 -1.68 17.70
N ALA A 200 3.08 -2.22 16.54
CA ALA A 200 3.67 -3.45 16.00
C ALA A 200 5.17 -3.27 15.71
N PHE A 201 5.55 -2.12 15.17
CA PHE A 201 6.96 -1.75 14.96
C PHE A 201 7.73 -1.69 16.28
N TRP A 202 7.19 -1.01 17.29
CA TRP A 202 7.77 -0.97 18.63
C TRP A 202 7.86 -2.38 19.26
N ASN A 203 6.77 -3.15 19.21
CA ASN A 203 6.66 -4.49 19.78
C ASN A 203 7.64 -5.50 19.16
N ASN A 204 8.09 -5.24 17.92
CA ASN A 204 9.13 -6.00 17.23
C ASN A 204 10.55 -5.43 17.44
N ALA A 205 10.73 -4.57 18.45
CA ALA A 205 12.01 -3.93 18.79
C ALA A 205 12.55 -2.96 17.72
N GLY A 206 11.67 -2.32 16.94
CA GLY A 206 12.04 -1.32 15.93
C GLY A 206 12.60 -0.02 16.50
N LEU A 207 12.39 0.24 17.80
CA LEU A 207 12.97 1.39 18.51
C LEU A 207 14.00 0.97 19.55
N GLU A 208 14.55 -0.24 19.41
CA GLU A 208 15.65 -0.74 20.21
C GLU A 208 16.83 -1.02 19.27
N PHE A 209 17.79 -0.10 19.22
CA PHE A 209 18.92 -0.20 18.31
C PHE A 209 20.18 0.41 18.91
N ASN A 210 21.33 0.00 18.37
CA ASN A 210 22.63 0.57 18.72
C ASN A 210 23.21 1.31 17.52
N LEU A 211 23.30 2.63 17.64
CA LEU A 211 23.84 3.51 16.62
C LEU A 211 25.30 3.84 16.93
N THR A 212 26.20 3.52 16.01
CA THR A 212 27.63 3.80 16.14
C THR A 212 28.09 4.83 15.13
N GLU A 213 29.24 5.46 15.40
CA GLU A 213 29.90 6.37 14.45
C GLU A 213 30.12 5.71 13.08
N ALA A 214 30.53 4.44 13.05
CA ALA A 214 30.75 3.69 11.82
C ALA A 214 29.46 3.53 11.01
N GLY A 215 28.34 3.19 11.66
CA GLY A 215 27.05 3.06 10.99
C GLY A 215 26.57 4.39 10.39
N LEU A 216 26.72 5.49 11.12
CA LEU A 216 26.38 6.83 10.63
C LEU A 216 27.23 7.25 9.42
N ALA A 217 28.53 6.92 9.44
CA ALA A 217 29.43 7.21 8.34
C ALA A 217 29.04 6.49 7.03
N GLU A 218 28.49 5.28 7.10
CA GLU A 218 27.95 4.56 5.94
C GLU A 218 26.76 5.28 5.29
N LYS A 219 25.98 6.02 6.09
CA LYS A 219 24.88 6.88 5.62
C LYS A 219 25.34 8.30 5.26
N GLY A 220 26.64 8.56 5.27
CA GLY A 220 27.23 9.87 4.93
C GLY A 220 27.16 10.91 6.04
N ILE A 221 26.77 10.54 7.26
CA ILE A 221 26.70 11.42 8.42
C ILE A 221 28.01 11.35 9.18
N LYS A 222 28.74 12.46 9.29
CA LYS A 222 30.02 12.55 10.01
C LYS A 222 29.86 13.37 11.28
N LEU A 223 29.78 12.70 12.43
CA LEU A 223 29.63 13.35 13.72
C LEU A 223 30.87 14.18 14.14
N SER A 224 32.05 13.82 13.61
CA SER A 224 33.30 14.57 13.84
C SER A 224 33.22 16.03 13.42
N ASP A 225 32.41 16.36 12.41
CA ASP A 225 32.22 17.72 11.92
C ASP A 225 31.49 18.60 12.95
N TYR A 226 30.82 17.96 13.91
CA TYR A 226 30.13 18.59 15.04
C TYR A 226 30.88 18.44 16.36
N GLY A 227 32.15 17.98 16.31
CA GLY A 227 32.98 17.77 17.48
C GLY A 227 32.62 16.52 18.28
N VAL A 228 31.90 15.56 17.71
CA VAL A 228 31.52 14.30 18.36
C VAL A 228 32.31 13.16 17.74
N THR A 229 33.02 12.38 18.56
CA THR A 229 33.85 11.23 18.17
C THR A 229 33.64 10.09 19.14
N ASP A 230 34.03 8.87 18.77
CA ASP A 230 33.90 7.67 19.63
C ASP A 230 32.42 7.41 20.02
N PHE A 231 31.49 7.72 19.12
CA PHE A 231 30.06 7.76 19.41
C PHE A 231 29.40 6.37 19.39
N THR A 232 28.67 6.08 20.46
CA THR A 232 27.72 4.99 20.59
C THR A 232 26.46 5.48 21.29
N LEU A 233 25.29 5.25 20.68
CA LEU A 233 23.99 5.53 21.26
C LEU A 233 23.14 4.26 21.23
N THR A 234 22.74 3.78 22.40
CA THR A 234 21.78 2.66 22.50
C THR A 234 20.42 3.20 22.90
N THR A 235 19.37 2.75 22.21
CA THR A 235 18.00 3.21 22.42
C THR A 235 17.11 2.11 22.98
N TYR A 236 16.20 2.50 23.87
CA TYR A 236 15.24 1.61 24.51
C TYR A 236 13.90 2.35 24.70
N ALA A 237 12.98 2.20 23.76
CA ALA A 237 11.63 2.75 23.93
C ALA A 237 10.84 1.95 24.99
N LEU A 238 10.47 2.57 26.11
CA LEU A 238 9.68 1.89 27.15
C LEU A 238 8.20 1.74 26.76
N ILE A 239 7.69 2.66 25.95
CA ILE A 239 6.30 2.68 25.47
C ILE A 239 6.27 2.91 23.95
N PRO A 240 5.23 2.41 23.26
CA PRO A 240 5.06 2.62 21.82
C PRO A 240 4.79 4.11 21.52
N PRO A 241 5.32 4.65 20.41
CA PRO A 241 4.91 5.97 19.93
C PRO A 241 3.42 5.98 19.56
N VAL A 242 2.83 7.18 19.62
CA VAL A 242 1.42 7.39 19.26
C VAL A 242 1.31 8.49 18.23
N ILE A 243 0.40 8.33 17.28
CA ILE A 243 0.02 9.35 16.30
C ILE A 243 -1.43 9.80 16.52
N THR A 244 -1.69 11.08 16.36
CA THR A 244 -3.03 11.65 16.52
C THR A 244 -3.21 12.91 15.68
N SER A 245 -4.33 13.05 14.98
CA SER A 245 -4.80 14.34 14.43
C SER A 245 -5.83 15.03 15.31
N CYS A 246 -6.24 14.43 16.43
CA CYS A 246 -7.17 15.03 17.38
C CYS A 246 -6.51 16.20 18.14
N ASN A 247 -6.33 17.31 17.46
CA ASN A 247 -5.84 18.58 18.00
C ASN A 247 -6.55 19.73 17.27
N PRO A 248 -6.54 20.96 17.82
CA PRO A 248 -7.26 22.09 17.22
C PRO A 248 -6.85 22.45 15.78
N GLN A 249 -5.68 21.98 15.33
CA GLN A 249 -5.12 22.24 14.01
C GLN A 249 -5.41 21.11 13.01
N ASN A 250 -5.97 19.98 13.44
CA ASN A 250 -6.15 18.75 12.67
C ASN A 250 -4.87 18.28 11.94
N ASN A 251 -3.68 18.58 12.47
CA ASN A 251 -2.42 18.10 11.90
C ASN A 251 -2.00 16.77 12.55
N LEU A 252 -1.24 15.92 11.86
CA LEU A 252 -0.74 14.70 12.49
C LEU A 252 0.36 15.05 13.49
N LYS A 253 0.17 14.64 14.74
CA LYS A 253 1.17 14.74 15.80
C LYS A 253 1.66 13.36 16.18
N ILE A 254 2.98 13.18 16.17
CA ILE A 254 3.66 11.98 16.64
C ILE A 254 4.23 12.29 18.03
N GLN A 255 3.90 11.46 19.00
CA GLN A 255 4.42 11.55 20.36
C GLN A 255 5.32 10.36 20.64
N ILE A 256 6.55 10.65 21.05
CA ILE A 256 7.55 9.67 21.50
C ILE A 256 7.82 10.00 22.96
N GLY A 257 7.40 9.12 23.86
CA GLY A 257 7.61 9.26 25.30
C GLY A 257 8.47 8.12 25.84
N ASP A 258 9.09 8.36 27.00
CA ASP A 258 9.91 7.39 27.73
C ASP A 258 10.93 6.64 26.84
N LEU A 259 11.55 7.36 25.89
CA LEU A 259 12.64 6.84 25.08
C LEU A 259 13.92 6.90 25.92
N TYR A 260 14.28 5.80 26.56
CA TYR A 260 15.52 5.69 27.31
C TYR A 260 16.69 5.55 26.35
N MET A 261 17.77 6.28 26.62
CA MET A 261 18.97 6.29 25.80
C MET A 261 20.21 6.27 26.67
N GLU A 262 21.19 5.51 26.20
CA GLU A 262 22.54 5.41 26.76
C GLU A 262 23.50 5.97 25.72
N LEU A 263 24.16 7.07 26.04
CA LEU A 263 25.10 7.76 25.16
C LEU A 263 26.52 7.67 25.74
N ASP A 264 27.42 7.04 24.98
CA ASP A 264 28.87 7.08 25.20
C ASP A 264 29.50 7.78 23.99
N ALA A 265 30.16 8.92 24.22
CA ALA A 265 30.86 9.66 23.18
C ALA A 265 31.93 10.58 23.75
N ASN A 266 32.86 11.00 22.92
CA ASN A 266 33.71 12.14 23.17
C ASN A 266 33.15 13.37 22.45
N ILE A 267 32.70 14.36 23.23
CA ILE A 267 32.01 15.56 22.75
C ILE A 267 32.87 16.79 23.04
N ILE A 268 33.37 17.45 21.99
CA ILE A 268 34.23 18.64 22.05
C ILE A 268 35.45 18.39 22.95
N GLY A 269 36.03 17.18 22.85
CA GLY A 269 37.19 16.75 23.63
C GLY A 269 36.86 16.33 25.07
N ARG A 270 35.58 16.25 25.46
CA ARG A 270 35.14 15.77 26.78
C ARG A 270 34.56 14.36 26.66
N PRO A 271 35.11 13.37 27.39
CA PRO A 271 34.44 12.07 27.49
C PRO A 271 33.05 12.29 28.11
N THR A 272 32.02 11.69 27.54
CA THR A 272 30.62 11.90 27.89
C THR A 272 29.95 10.54 27.98
N ASP A 273 29.42 10.24 29.16
CA ASP A 273 28.69 9.02 29.47
C ASP A 273 27.41 9.44 30.20
N VAL A 274 26.27 9.27 29.52
CA VAL A 274 24.97 9.82 29.93
C VAL A 274 23.85 8.85 29.64
N ASP A 275 23.04 8.62 30.66
CA ASP A 275 21.77 7.93 30.55
C ASP A 275 20.62 8.91 30.70
N PHE A 276 19.63 8.88 29.81
CA PHE A 276 18.52 9.83 29.87
C PHE A 276 17.25 9.31 29.19
N PHE A 277 16.12 9.88 29.59
CA PHE A 277 14.84 9.73 28.89
C PHE A 277 14.61 10.93 27.97
N LEU A 278 14.17 10.68 26.74
CA LEU A 278 13.78 11.71 25.78
C LEU A 278 12.27 11.67 25.52
N PHE A 279 11.69 12.86 25.46
CA PHE A 279 10.28 13.10 25.15
C PHE A 279 10.17 14.05 23.98
N LEU A 280 9.48 13.65 22.92
CA LEU A 280 9.29 14.43 21.70
C LEU A 280 7.83 14.49 21.29
N GLU A 281 7.38 15.67 20.87
CA GLU A 281 6.18 15.85 20.06
C GLU A 281 6.58 16.42 18.70
N LEU A 282 6.27 15.70 17.62
CA LEU A 282 6.63 16.04 16.24
C LEU A 282 5.36 16.28 15.43
N ASP A 283 5.39 17.25 14.52
CA ASP A 283 4.35 17.38 13.50
C ASP A 283 4.76 16.57 12.25
N ALA A 284 3.81 15.80 11.71
CA ALA A 284 3.96 15.10 10.43
C ALA A 284 3.01 15.67 9.39
N GLU A 285 3.52 15.88 8.18
CA GLU A 285 2.77 16.33 7.02
C GLU A 285 2.74 15.22 5.99
N LEU A 286 1.53 14.80 5.62
CA LEU A 286 1.28 13.91 4.51
C LEU A 286 0.82 14.73 3.31
N SER A 287 1.41 14.49 2.15
CA SER A 287 1.03 15.17 0.91
C SER A 287 1.22 14.27 -0.30
N VAL A 288 0.62 14.64 -1.42
CA VAL A 288 0.82 13.94 -2.69
C VAL A 288 1.85 14.69 -3.52
N VAL A 289 2.86 13.98 -4.02
CA VAL A 289 3.95 14.54 -4.82
C VAL A 289 4.14 13.76 -6.13
N ASP A 290 4.78 14.40 -7.10
CA ASP A 290 5.23 13.75 -8.33
C ASP A 290 6.74 13.47 -8.23
N ASP A 291 7.10 12.20 -8.07
CA ASP A 291 8.49 11.75 -7.98
C ASP A 291 8.99 11.26 -9.35
N PRO A 292 10.19 11.67 -9.81
CA PRO A 292 10.72 11.27 -11.11
C PRO A 292 10.91 9.76 -11.32
N LYS A 293 11.11 8.99 -10.23
CA LYS A 293 11.35 7.54 -10.27
C LYS A 293 10.09 6.74 -9.90
N LYS A 294 9.36 7.21 -8.89
CA LYS A 294 8.20 6.51 -8.32
C LYS A 294 6.89 6.92 -8.99
N GLY A 295 6.87 8.02 -9.74
CA GLY A 295 5.66 8.61 -10.29
C GLY A 295 4.87 9.38 -9.22
N ARG A 296 3.54 9.41 -9.35
CA ARG A 296 2.66 9.94 -8.30
C ARG A 296 2.87 9.13 -7.01
N ALA A 297 3.18 9.82 -5.92
CA ALA A 297 3.62 9.21 -4.67
C ALA A 297 3.09 9.96 -3.44
N ILE A 298 3.15 9.30 -2.28
CA ILE A 298 2.84 9.92 -0.99
C ILE A 298 4.15 10.40 -0.37
N SER A 299 4.20 11.68 -0.01
CA SER A 299 5.29 12.30 0.70
C SER A 299 4.94 12.40 2.17
N ILE A 300 5.82 11.89 3.03
CA ILE A 300 5.77 11.97 4.48
C ILE A 300 6.90 12.89 4.92
N LYS A 301 6.57 14.06 5.44
CA LYS A 301 7.54 15.00 5.99
C LYS A 301 7.37 15.07 7.50
N VAL A 302 8.45 14.84 8.24
CA VAL A 302 8.49 15.03 9.68
C VAL A 302 9.13 16.38 9.96
N ASN A 303 8.41 17.26 10.63
CA ASN A 303 8.90 18.58 11.01
C ASN A 303 9.72 18.50 12.31
N GLN A 304 10.39 19.61 12.64
CA GLN A 304 11.07 19.74 13.92
C GLN A 304 10.12 19.54 15.11
N PRO A 305 10.64 19.08 16.26
CA PRO A 305 9.82 18.90 17.45
C PRO A 305 9.16 20.21 17.90
N THR A 306 7.86 20.14 18.18
CA THR A 306 7.11 21.22 18.84
C THR A 306 7.27 21.17 20.35
N LEU A 307 7.52 19.98 20.89
CA LEU A 307 7.95 19.75 22.27
C LEU A 307 9.18 18.86 22.25
N LYS A 308 10.17 19.25 23.03
CA LYS A 308 11.34 18.43 23.36
C LYS A 308 11.63 18.59 24.84
N ASP A 309 11.74 17.46 25.53
CA ASP A 309 12.10 17.43 26.93
C ASP A 309 12.99 16.21 27.20
N MET A 310 13.76 16.28 28.26
CA MET A 310 14.71 15.24 28.62
C MET A 310 14.88 15.15 30.13
N ASP A 311 14.92 13.93 30.65
CA ASP A 311 15.26 13.65 32.04
C ASP A 311 16.56 12.84 32.11
N ILE A 312 17.59 13.44 32.69
CA ILE A 312 18.89 12.80 32.86
C ILE A 312 18.81 11.87 34.07
N VAL A 313 19.12 10.59 33.84
CA VAL A 313 19.22 9.55 34.87
C VAL A 313 20.62 9.55 35.48
N SER A 314 21.64 9.61 34.62
CA SER A 314 23.05 9.64 35.03
C SER A 314 23.84 10.51 34.04
N ILE A 315 24.86 11.21 34.55
CA ILE A 315 25.82 11.97 33.73
C ILE A 315 27.13 12.06 34.49
N ASN A 316 28.25 12.00 33.78
CA ASN A 316 29.57 12.26 34.33
C ASN A 316 29.75 13.76 34.68
N ARG A 317 29.24 14.16 35.85
CA ARG A 317 29.16 15.55 36.34
C ARG A 317 30.48 16.33 36.42
N GLU A 318 31.61 15.66 36.31
CA GLU A 318 32.93 16.31 36.25
C GLU A 318 33.13 17.05 34.91
N GLU A 319 32.48 16.59 33.84
CA GLU A 319 32.62 17.12 32.48
C GLU A 319 31.42 18.00 32.06
N TRP A 320 30.24 17.72 32.63
CA TRP A 320 28.97 18.33 32.24
C TRP A 320 28.12 18.79 33.43
N GLY A 321 27.58 20.00 33.33
CA GLY A 321 26.37 20.37 34.06
C GLY A 321 25.14 19.78 33.37
N GLU A 322 24.18 19.29 34.15
CA GLU A 322 22.95 18.68 33.60
C GLU A 322 22.24 19.62 32.63
N GLN A 323 22.02 20.88 33.03
CA GLN A 323 21.36 21.88 32.18
C GLN A 323 22.15 22.20 30.90
N ASP A 324 23.47 22.33 31.00
CA ASP A 324 24.34 22.60 29.84
C ASP A 324 24.28 21.45 28.83
N PHE A 325 24.24 20.20 29.31
CA PHE A 325 24.07 19.03 28.45
C PHE A 325 22.66 18.99 27.83
N LYS A 326 21.60 19.32 28.60
CA LYS A 326 20.24 19.43 28.05
C LYS A 326 20.18 20.43 26.90
N GLU A 327 20.72 21.62 27.08
CA GLU A 327 20.75 22.66 26.04
C GLU A 327 21.58 22.21 24.83
N PHE A 328 22.76 21.62 25.05
CA PHE A 328 23.59 21.12 23.96
C PHE A 328 22.89 20.03 23.13
N LEU A 329 22.26 19.05 23.78
CA LEU A 329 21.60 17.95 23.08
C LEU A 329 20.30 18.41 22.41
N LEU A 330 19.41 19.06 23.16
CA LEU A 330 18.07 19.41 22.68
C LEU A 330 18.10 20.58 21.70
N ASP A 331 18.89 21.62 21.95
CA ASP A 331 18.95 22.82 21.11
C ASP A 331 20.09 22.79 20.08
N GLY A 332 21.11 21.97 20.29
CA GLY A 332 22.20 21.75 19.34
C GLY A 332 21.95 20.52 18.47
N LEU A 333 22.35 19.35 18.98
CA LEU A 333 22.43 18.12 18.18
C LEU A 333 21.09 17.65 17.62
N LEU A 334 20.01 17.70 18.41
CA LEU A 334 18.70 17.23 17.96
C LEU A 334 18.18 18.08 16.80
N ASN A 335 18.34 19.41 16.87
CA ASN A 335 17.96 20.30 15.78
C ASN A 335 18.72 19.97 14.49
N ILE A 336 20.04 19.70 14.59
CA ILE A 336 20.87 19.29 13.46
C ILE A 336 20.37 17.95 12.89
N ALA A 337 20.02 16.98 13.74
CA ALA A 337 19.47 15.70 13.28
C ALA A 337 18.19 15.91 12.45
N PHE A 338 17.27 16.77 12.91
CA PHE A 338 16.06 17.10 12.14
C PHE A 338 16.33 17.92 10.88
N GLU A 339 17.38 18.74 10.83
CA GLU A 339 17.82 19.40 9.60
C GLU A 339 18.33 18.40 8.55
N GLN A 340 18.97 17.31 8.98
CA GLN A 340 19.36 16.21 8.08
C GLN A 340 18.15 15.41 7.58
N LEU A 341 17.08 15.34 8.39
CA LEU A 341 15.79 14.71 8.04
C LEU A 341 14.83 15.63 7.28
N LYS A 342 15.29 16.80 6.80
CA LYS A 342 14.43 17.78 6.12
C LYS A 342 13.78 17.26 4.84
N ASP A 343 14.42 16.29 4.17
CA ASP A 343 13.95 15.74 2.92
C ASP A 343 12.83 14.73 3.22
N PRO A 344 11.65 14.86 2.58
CA PRO A 344 10.53 13.99 2.88
C PRO A 344 10.80 12.56 2.44
N PHE A 345 10.23 11.61 3.19
CA PHE A 345 10.16 10.22 2.78
C PHE A 345 9.09 10.08 1.70
N VAL A 346 9.47 9.55 0.54
CA VAL A 346 8.55 9.36 -0.58
C VAL A 346 8.20 7.88 -0.73
N VAL A 347 6.92 7.55 -0.59
CA VAL A 347 6.38 6.18 -0.70
C VAL A 347 5.66 6.02 -2.04
N ALA A 348 6.05 5.00 -2.81
CA ALA A 348 5.44 4.71 -4.10
C ALA A 348 4.04 4.11 -3.90
N ILE A 349 3.11 4.49 -4.76
CA ILE A 349 1.77 3.91 -4.77
C ILE A 349 1.81 2.61 -5.59
N PRO A 350 1.25 1.50 -5.07
CA PRO A 350 1.17 0.25 -5.81
C PRO A 350 0.46 0.42 -7.15
N ARG A 351 0.90 -0.38 -8.13
CA ARG A 351 0.38 -0.37 -9.50
C ARG A 351 0.16 -1.78 -10.00
N ILE A 352 -0.82 -1.95 -10.87
CA ILE A 352 -1.14 -3.25 -11.46
C ILE A 352 -0.88 -3.15 -12.96
N ASN A 353 0.05 -3.94 -13.48
CA ASN A 353 0.24 -4.01 -14.92
C ASN A 353 -0.87 -4.86 -15.54
N LEU A 354 -1.64 -4.28 -16.46
CA LEU A 354 -2.80 -4.93 -17.07
C LEU A 354 -2.42 -6.19 -17.84
N LYS A 355 -1.23 -6.27 -18.44
CA LYS A 355 -0.76 -7.46 -19.14
C LYS A 355 -0.71 -8.69 -18.23
N ASP A 356 -0.40 -8.48 -16.95
CA ASP A 356 -0.22 -9.55 -15.98
C ASP A 356 -1.55 -10.03 -15.37
N VAL A 357 -2.65 -9.30 -15.60
CA VAL A 357 -3.98 -9.62 -15.03
C VAL A 357 -4.66 -10.79 -15.75
N ALA A 358 -4.41 -11.00 -17.04
CA ALA A 358 -5.12 -12.01 -17.83
C ALA A 358 -4.69 -13.46 -17.56
N GLY A 359 -3.53 -13.67 -16.94
CA GLY A 359 -2.95 -15.00 -16.72
C GLY A 359 -2.57 -15.73 -18.02
N GLU A 360 -2.13 -16.99 -17.88
CA GLU A 360 -1.92 -17.89 -19.02
C GLU A 360 -3.24 -18.61 -19.37
N PRO A 361 -3.58 -18.77 -20.67
CA PRO A 361 -4.80 -19.47 -21.06
C PRO A 361 -4.68 -20.98 -20.79
N GLU A 362 -5.76 -21.60 -20.31
CA GLU A 362 -5.85 -23.06 -20.23
C GLU A 362 -6.02 -23.70 -21.62
N GLU A 363 -5.78 -25.01 -21.73
CA GLU A 363 -5.87 -25.74 -22.99
C GLU A 363 -7.29 -25.67 -23.58
N GLY A 364 -7.43 -24.92 -24.69
CA GLY A 364 -8.71 -24.70 -25.36
C GLY A 364 -9.40 -23.36 -25.04
N GLU A 365 -8.83 -22.54 -24.15
CA GLU A 365 -9.31 -21.17 -23.91
C GLU A 365 -8.69 -20.17 -24.91
N PRO A 366 -9.44 -19.15 -25.37
CA PRO A 366 -8.87 -18.09 -26.19
C PRO A 366 -7.95 -17.21 -25.33
N GLN A 367 -6.76 -16.94 -25.86
CA GLN A 367 -5.77 -16.07 -25.20
C GLN A 367 -6.27 -14.61 -25.13
N ILE A 368 -6.40 -14.07 -23.92
CA ILE A 368 -6.69 -12.64 -23.70
C ILE A 368 -5.36 -11.89 -23.55
N ASN A 369 -5.02 -11.08 -24.56
CA ASN A 369 -3.85 -10.21 -24.50
C ASN A 369 -4.26 -8.80 -24.02
N LEU A 370 -4.02 -8.51 -22.74
CA LEU A 370 -4.20 -7.16 -22.20
C LEU A 370 -3.01 -6.25 -22.54
N PRO A 371 -3.24 -4.93 -22.68
CA PRO A 371 -2.18 -4.00 -23.05
C PRO A 371 -1.12 -3.90 -21.94
N ASN A 372 0.14 -3.70 -22.33
CA ASN A 372 1.21 -3.37 -21.39
C ASN A 372 1.08 -1.92 -20.89
N LYS A 373 0.13 -1.72 -19.97
CA LYS A 373 -0.20 -0.44 -19.35
C LYS A 373 -0.41 -0.68 -17.85
N ASP A 374 -0.08 0.30 -17.04
CA ASP A 374 -0.29 0.25 -15.60
C ASP A 374 -1.66 0.86 -15.28
N LEU A 375 -2.48 0.13 -14.53
CA LEU A 375 -3.62 0.65 -13.79
C LEU A 375 -3.10 1.22 -12.46
N VAL A 376 -3.33 2.51 -12.25
CA VAL A 376 -2.81 3.24 -11.09
C VAL A 376 -3.92 3.98 -10.36
N ILE A 377 -3.88 3.89 -9.03
CA ILE A 377 -4.56 4.86 -8.15
C ILE A 377 -3.72 6.13 -8.23
N PHE A 378 -4.35 7.24 -8.60
CA PHE A 378 -3.70 8.53 -8.81
C PHE A 378 -4.28 9.56 -7.82
N PRO A 379 -3.70 9.69 -6.61
CA PRO A 379 -4.22 10.60 -5.60
C PRO A 379 -4.17 12.05 -6.04
N GLU A 380 -5.24 12.77 -5.75
CA GLU A 380 -5.36 14.21 -5.98
C GLU A 380 -5.19 14.98 -4.68
N SER A 381 -5.84 14.50 -3.61
CA SER A 381 -5.73 15.05 -2.27
C SER A 381 -5.49 13.97 -1.23
N LEU A 382 -4.84 14.37 -0.15
CA LEU A 382 -4.63 13.60 1.07
C LEU A 382 -4.83 14.56 2.23
N GLU A 383 -5.78 14.25 3.11
CA GLU A 383 -6.26 15.12 4.17
C GLU A 383 -6.41 14.36 5.49
N GLN A 384 -6.40 15.10 6.60
CA GLN A 384 -6.72 14.57 7.92
C GLN A 384 -8.09 15.07 8.34
N VAL A 385 -9.01 14.16 8.61
CA VAL A 385 -10.41 14.48 8.91
C VAL A 385 -10.88 13.59 10.05
N LEU A 386 -11.11 14.17 11.23
CA LEU A 386 -11.77 13.49 12.37
C LEU A 386 -11.12 12.14 12.74
N GLY A 387 -9.79 12.08 12.81
CA GLY A 387 -9.07 10.84 13.12
C GLY A 387 -8.89 9.89 11.93
N PHE A 388 -9.18 10.33 10.70
CA PHE A 388 -8.94 9.59 9.48
C PHE A 388 -7.90 10.28 8.60
N THR A 389 -7.01 9.47 8.01
CA THR A 389 -6.29 9.85 6.80
C THR A 389 -7.18 9.55 5.60
N TYR A 390 -7.68 10.61 4.96
CA TYR A 390 -8.58 10.55 3.81
C TYR A 390 -7.81 10.83 2.51
N ILE A 391 -8.03 9.99 1.50
CA ILE A 391 -7.44 10.08 0.17
C ILE A 391 -8.56 10.13 -0.85
N GLN A 392 -8.49 11.12 -1.75
CA GLN A 392 -9.28 11.15 -2.97
C GLN A 392 -8.37 10.95 -4.17
N ALA A 393 -8.74 10.04 -5.06
CA ALA A 393 -7.92 9.63 -6.19
C ALA A 393 -8.73 9.40 -7.47
N ASP A 394 -8.06 9.56 -8.60
CA ASP A 394 -8.50 9.00 -9.87
C ASP A 394 -8.02 7.55 -10.03
N LEU A 395 -8.71 6.78 -10.86
CA LEU A 395 -8.17 5.55 -11.42
C LEU A 395 -7.73 5.81 -12.87
N LYS A 396 -6.44 5.65 -13.16
CA LYS A 396 -5.87 5.94 -14.49
C LYS A 396 -5.21 4.71 -15.09
N VAL A 397 -5.28 4.59 -16.41
CA VAL A 397 -4.48 3.65 -17.20
C VAL A 397 -3.40 4.46 -17.90
N GLN A 398 -2.14 4.15 -17.63
CA GLN A 398 -1.00 4.92 -18.14
C GLN A 398 0.13 4.01 -18.65
N ASP A 399 1.09 4.60 -19.35
CA ASP A 399 2.32 3.88 -19.72
C ASP A 399 3.10 3.44 -18.47
N PRO A 400 3.73 2.25 -18.49
CA PRO A 400 4.55 1.81 -17.38
C PRO A 400 5.71 2.79 -17.13
N VAL A 401 5.99 3.10 -15.86
CA VAL A 401 7.17 3.92 -15.52
C VAL A 401 8.43 3.09 -15.82
N PRO A 402 9.45 3.66 -16.49
CA PRO A 402 10.71 2.96 -16.71
C PRO A 402 11.28 2.44 -15.38
N LYS A 403 11.68 1.17 -15.36
CA LYS A 403 12.35 0.56 -14.19
C LYS A 403 13.71 1.19 -13.93
#